data_AF-A0A536LBY1-F1
#
_entry.id   AF-A0A536LBY1-F1
#
_cell.length_a   1.000
_cell.length_b   1.000
_cell.length_c   1.000
_cell.angle_alpha   90.00
_cell.angle_beta   90.00
_cell.angle_gamma   90.00
#
_symmetry.space_group_name_H-M   'P 1'
#
loop_
_entity.id
_entity.type
_entity.pdbx_description
1 polymer ?
#
loop_
_entity_poly.entity_id
_entity_poly.type
_entity_poly.pdbx_seq_one_letter_code
_entity_poly.pdbx_strand_id
1 'polypeptide(L)' 'EWVSKGMTLPAGTIIATGTPDGVGFARTPPEFLKAGDVVEAEVEGIGTLRNRFVAR' A
#
# COMPACT_ATOMS: atom_id res chain seq x y z
N GLU A 1 -10.79 1.88 16.98
CA GLU A 1 -11.82 1.17 17.78
C GLU A 1 -12.37 -0.09 17.12
N TRP A 2 -12.73 -0.08 15.83
CA TRP A 2 -13.41 -1.22 15.20
C TRP A 2 -12.63 -2.54 15.20
N VAL A 3 -11.34 -2.49 14.85
CA VAL A 3 -10.52 -3.70 14.68
C VAL A 3 -10.35 -4.49 15.99
N SER A 4 -10.32 -3.80 17.15
CA SER A 4 -10.14 -4.43 18.46
C SER A 4 -11.43 -4.93 19.11
N LYS A 5 -12.61 -4.77 18.48
CA LYS A 5 -13.88 -5.23 19.05
C LYS A 5 -14.03 -6.75 19.04
N GLY A 6 -13.42 -7.44 18.08
CA GLY A 6 -13.53 -8.90 17.90
C GLY A 6 -12.31 -9.70 18.35
N MET A 7 -11.19 -9.04 18.65
CA MET A 7 -9.94 -9.70 19.03
C MET A 7 -9.00 -8.74 19.78
N THR A 8 -8.10 -9.29 20.60
CA THR A 8 -6.97 -8.54 21.17
C THR A 8 -5.96 -8.22 20.07
N LEU A 9 -5.42 -7.01 20.07
CA LEU A 9 -4.33 -6.60 19.18
C LEU A 9 -3.01 -6.63 19.96
N PRO A 10 -2.07 -7.55 19.65
CA PRO A 10 -0.77 -7.59 20.31
C PRO A 10 0.03 -6.30 20.08
N ALA A 11 0.94 -5.99 21.02
CA ALA A 11 1.89 -4.90 20.83
C ALA A 11 2.76 -5.15 19.59
N GLY A 12 2.97 -4.10 18.80
CA GLY A 12 3.67 -4.19 17.51
C GLY A 12 2.80 -4.57 16.31
N THR A 13 1.49 -4.73 16.49
CA THR A 13 0.57 -4.94 15.36
C THR A 13 0.60 -3.73 14.40
N ILE A 14 0.77 -4.00 13.10
CA ILE A 14 0.70 -2.99 12.03
C ILE A 14 -0.67 -3.08 11.36
N ILE A 15 -1.38 -1.95 11.27
CA ILE A 15 -2.67 -1.83 10.59
C ILE A 15 -2.50 -0.96 9.35
N ALA A 16 -2.74 -1.52 8.16
CA ALA A 16 -2.83 -0.74 6.93
C ALA A 16 -4.22 -0.09 6.83
N THR A 17 -4.28 1.24 6.86
CA THR A 17 -5.53 2.00 7.04
C THR A 17 -6.31 2.27 5.75
N GLY A 18 -5.84 1.75 4.61
CA GLY A 18 -6.46 1.94 3.30
C GLY A 18 -5.59 2.74 2.32
N THR A 19 -6.08 2.88 1.10
CA THR A 19 -5.46 3.66 0.02
C THR A 19 -6.49 4.64 -0.55
N PRO A 20 -6.07 5.84 -1.00
CA PRO A 20 -6.91 6.70 -1.83
C PRO A 20 -7.22 6.08 -3.20
N ASP A 21 -8.03 6.80 -3.98
CA ASP A 21 -8.34 6.47 -5.37
C ASP A 21 -7.10 6.44 -6.27
N GLY A 22 -7.22 5.80 -7.43
CA GLY A 22 -6.16 5.78 -8.46
C GLY A 22 -5.39 4.47 -8.57
N VAL A 23 -5.83 3.42 -7.86
CA VAL A 23 -5.32 2.06 -8.04
C VAL A 23 -5.42 1.64 -9.51
N GLY A 24 -4.36 1.01 -10.03
CA GLY A 24 -4.24 0.74 -11.46
C GLY A 24 -5.38 -0.09 -12.07
N PHE A 25 -5.99 -1.00 -11.28
CA PHE A 25 -7.17 -1.77 -11.67
C PHE A 25 -8.38 -0.88 -12.05
N ALA A 26 -8.54 0.26 -11.37
CA ALA A 26 -9.68 1.16 -11.56
C ALA A 26 -9.46 2.20 -12.68
N ARG A 27 -8.30 2.17 -13.36
CA ARG A 27 -8.01 3.05 -14.51
C ARG A 27 -8.69 2.53 -15.78
N THR A 28 -8.83 3.43 -16.78
CA THR A 28 -9.36 3.09 -18.11
C THR A 28 -8.37 3.54 -19.19
N PRO A 29 -7.58 2.64 -19.80
CA PRO A 29 -7.54 1.19 -19.54
C PRO A 29 -6.89 0.84 -18.17
N PRO A 30 -7.15 -0.34 -17.60
CA PRO A 30 -6.47 -0.79 -16.38
C PRO A 30 -4.96 -0.89 -16.57
N GLU A 31 -4.21 -0.49 -15.55
CA GLU A 31 -2.75 -0.53 -15.52
C GLU A 31 -2.29 -1.44 -14.38
N PHE A 32 -1.37 -2.37 -14.67
CA PHE A 32 -0.80 -3.28 -13.67
C PHE A 32 0.73 -3.19 -13.67
N LEU A 33 1.33 -3.56 -12.54
CA LEU A 33 2.77 -3.55 -12.35
C LEU A 33 3.47 -4.50 -13.31
N LYS A 34 4.62 -4.05 -13.82
CA LYS A 34 5.50 -4.79 -14.72
C LYS A 34 6.90 -4.88 -14.11
N ALA A 35 7.68 -5.85 -14.60
CA ALA A 35 9.09 -5.94 -14.23
C ALA A 35 9.84 -4.67 -14.66
N GLY A 36 10.64 -4.12 -13.74
CA GLY A 36 11.37 -2.88 -13.93
C GLY A 36 10.69 -1.65 -13.35
N ASP A 37 9.37 -1.70 -13.11
CA ASP A 37 8.60 -0.58 -12.55
C ASP A 37 9.15 -0.17 -11.18
N VAL A 38 9.12 1.14 -10.92
CA VAL A 38 9.44 1.72 -9.62
C VAL A 38 8.19 2.37 -9.07
N VAL A 39 7.78 1.96 -7.87
CA VAL A 39 6.65 2.55 -7.15
C VAL A 39 7.19 3.30 -5.95
N GLU A 40 6.75 4.56 -5.81
CA GLU A 40 7.03 5.43 -4.68
C GLU A 40 5.71 5.75 -3.97
N ALA A 41 5.69 5.56 -2.65
CA ALA A 41 4.59 5.96 -1.79
C ALA A 41 5.14 6.92 -0.74
N GLU A 42 4.48 8.07 -0.57
CA GLU A 42 4.90 9.11 0.35
C GLU A 42 3.79 9.43 1.34
N VAL A 43 4.19 9.66 2.60
CA VAL A 43 3.36 10.31 3.60
C VAL A 43 4.14 11.50 4.13
N GLU A 44 3.58 12.70 4.01
CA GLU A 44 4.17 13.94 4.51
C GLU A 44 4.54 13.80 6.00
N GLY A 45 5.75 14.20 6.36
CA GLY A 45 6.26 14.10 7.73
C GLY A 45 6.73 12.70 8.16
N ILE A 46 6.53 11.66 7.35
CA ILE A 46 7.07 10.31 7.59
C ILE A 46 8.20 10.00 6.60
N GLY A 47 7.95 10.21 5.30
CA GLY A 47 8.92 10.03 4.23
C GLY A 47 8.39 9.20 3.06
N THR A 48 9.31 8.80 2.18
CA THR A 48 9.02 8.08 0.93
C THR A 48 9.53 6.65 1.00
N LEU A 49 8.66 5.70 0.69
CA LEU A 49 9.00 4.29 0.47
C LEU A 49 9.07 4.01 -1.03
N ARG A 50 10.25 3.60 -1.51
CA ARG A 50 10.52 3.30 -2.94
C ARG A 50 10.83 1.83 -3.14
N ASN A 51 10.09 1.18 -4.04
CA ASN A 51 10.29 -0.22 -4.39
C ASN A 51 10.45 -0.40 -5.90
N ARG A 52 11.42 -1.22 -6.33
CA ARG A 52 11.58 -1.66 -7.72
C ARG A 52 11.04 -3.08 -7.86
N PHE A 53 10.13 -3.30 -8.79
CA PHE A 53 9.57 -4.61 -9.11
C PHE A 53 10.48 -5.37 -10.10
N VAL A 54 10.66 -6.67 -9.87
CA VAL A 54 11.50 -7.54 -10.69
C VAL A 54 10.74 -8.82 -11.03
N ALA A 55 10.92 -9.36 -12.24
CA ALA A 55 10.52 -10.72 -12.58
C ALA A 55 11.71 -11.64 -12.27
N ARG A 56 11.46 -12.71 -11.53
CA ARG A 56 12.45 -13.76 -11.24
C ARG A 56 12.01 -15.06 -11.91
#